data_AF-A0A9W9DEW6-F1
#
_entry.id   AF-A0A9W9DEW6-F1
#
_cell.length_a   1.000
_cell.length_b   1.000
_cell.length_c   1.000
_cell.angle_alpha   90.00
_cell.angle_beta   90.00
_cell.angle_gamma   90.00
#
_symmetry.space_group_name_H-M   'P 1'
#
loop_
_entity.id
_entity.type
_entity.pdbx_description
1 polymer ?
#
loop_
_entity_poly.entity_id
_entity_poly.type
_entity_poly.pdbx_seq_one_letter_code
_entity_poly.pdbx_strand_id
1 'polypeptide(L)' 'MKFFTIVSAVLVAAMAITSATAAADIAADPDSACRCPNNCSHKFGDSCKFYDNGNVISGSCGNGNGGLTCLT' A
#
# COMPACT_ATOMS: atom_id res chain seq x y z
N MET A 1 35.35 42.53 -19.43
CA MET A 1 33.89 42.59 -19.21
C MET A 1 33.47 41.35 -18.44
N LYS A 2 32.75 41.55 -17.34
CA LYS A 2 32.45 40.56 -16.29
C LYS A 2 31.17 39.84 -16.70
N PHE A 3 31.27 38.67 -17.33
CA PHE A 3 30.12 37.96 -17.85
C PHE A 3 29.71 36.79 -16.94
N PHE A 4 28.67 37.07 -16.15
CA PHE A 4 27.59 36.21 -15.68
C PHE A 4 27.89 34.72 -15.43
N THR A 5 28.13 34.37 -14.16
CA THR A 5 28.02 32.99 -13.68
C THR A 5 26.56 32.70 -13.30
N ILE A 6 25.80 32.16 -14.23
CA ILE A 6 24.46 31.59 -13.98
C ILE A 6 24.68 30.18 -13.46
N VAL A 7 24.56 29.97 -12.14
CA VAL A 7 24.57 28.62 -11.56
C VAL A 7 23.15 28.09 -11.61
N SER A 8 22.84 27.35 -12.67
CA SER A 8 21.60 26.57 -12.81
C SER A 8 21.53 25.50 -11.72
N ALA A 9 20.70 25.72 -10.70
CA ALA A 9 20.32 24.69 -9.75
C ALA A 9 19.12 23.90 -10.30
N VAL A 10 19.39 22.84 -11.06
CA VAL A 10 18.36 21.85 -11.43
C VAL A 10 18.27 20.83 -10.30
N LEU A 11 17.39 21.05 -9.34
CA LEU A 11 17.02 20.03 -8.36
C LEU A 11 16.01 19.07 -9.00
N VAL A 12 16.51 17.97 -9.56
CA VAL A 12 15.69 16.82 -9.92
C VAL A 12 15.35 16.07 -8.65
N ALA A 13 14.22 16.41 -8.02
CA ALA A 13 13.60 15.54 -7.03
C ALA A 13 12.85 14.43 -7.78
N ALA A 14 13.56 13.36 -8.12
CA ALA A 14 12.94 12.12 -8.57
C ALA A 14 12.23 11.48 -7.36
N MET A 15 10.98 11.90 -7.11
CA MET A 15 10.08 11.19 -6.22
C MET A 15 9.74 9.87 -6.91
N ALA A 16 10.54 8.83 -6.61
CA ALA A 16 10.17 7.46 -6.90
C ALA A 16 8.94 7.11 -6.04
N ILE A 17 7.77 7.54 -6.49
CA ILE A 17 6.50 6.93 -6.09
C ILE A 17 6.54 5.57 -6.76
N THR A 18 7.12 4.60 -6.06
CA THR A 18 6.84 3.20 -6.33
C THR A 18 5.37 3.03 -5.97
N SER A 19 4.49 3.32 -6.93
CA SER A 19 3.11 2.87 -6.87
C SER A 19 3.19 1.36 -6.84
N ALA A 20 3.20 0.82 -5.62
CA ALA A 20 3.07 -0.59 -5.35
C ALA A 20 1.87 -1.06 -6.16
N THR A 21 2.15 -1.75 -7.25
CA THR A 21 1.15 -2.54 -7.96
C THR A 21 0.64 -3.51 -6.93
N ALA A 22 -0.57 -3.25 -6.42
CA ALA A 22 -1.30 -4.16 -5.56
C ALA A 22 -1.60 -5.42 -6.38
N ALA A 23 -0.59 -6.27 -6.51
CA ALA A 23 -0.80 -7.67 -6.74
C ALA A 23 -1.66 -8.11 -5.57
N ALA A 24 -2.94 -8.34 -5.84
CA ALA A 24 -3.89 -8.87 -4.88
C ALA A 24 -3.49 -10.31 -4.58
N ASP A 25 -2.36 -10.50 -3.90
CA ASP A 25 -2.01 -11.75 -3.27
C ASP A 25 -3.09 -12.01 -2.21
N ILE A 26 -3.80 -13.12 -2.38
CA ILE A 26 -4.85 -13.52 -1.46
C ILE A 26 -4.17 -13.88 -0.14
N ALA A 27 -4.48 -13.13 0.92
CA ALA A 27 -3.85 -13.33 2.22
C ALA A 27 -4.28 -14.65 2.87
N ALA A 28 -3.47 -15.16 3.79
CA ALA A 28 -3.80 -16.38 4.54
C ALA A 28 -4.94 -16.16 5.57
N ASP A 29 -5.11 -14.93 6.05
CA ASP A 29 -6.04 -14.57 7.12
C ASP A 29 -6.50 -13.10 6.95
N PRO A 30 -7.63 -12.69 7.57
CA PRO A 30 -8.19 -11.37 7.37
C PRO A 30 -7.33 -10.23 7.94
N ASP A 31 -6.48 -10.48 8.94
CA ASP A 31 -5.61 -9.44 9.50
C ASP A 31 -4.43 -9.17 8.57
N SER A 32 -3.76 -10.24 8.10
CA SER A 32 -2.68 -10.18 7.13
C SER A 32 -3.09 -9.56 5.80
N ALA A 33 -4.38 -9.61 5.46
CA ALA A 33 -4.93 -8.98 4.26
C ALA A 33 -4.90 -7.44 4.31
N CYS A 34 -4.76 -6.86 5.50
CA CYS A 34 -4.85 -5.41 5.71
C CYS A 34 -3.69 -4.83 6.53
N ARG A 35 -2.77 -5.68 7.02
CA ARG A 35 -1.65 -5.29 7.89
C ARG A 35 -0.29 -5.66 7.29
N CYS A 36 0.73 -4.99 7.80
CA CYS A 36 2.12 -5.38 7.62
C CYS A 36 2.40 -6.79 8.18
N PRO A 37 3.37 -7.53 7.61
CA PRO A 37 4.28 -7.13 6.52
C PRO A 37 3.67 -7.29 5.12
N ASN A 38 2.58 -8.04 4.98
CA ASN A 38 2.06 -8.44 3.67
C ASN A 38 1.37 -7.29 2.93
N ASN A 39 0.65 -6.43 3.66
CA ASN A 39 -0.19 -5.38 3.08
C ASN A 39 0.03 -4.02 3.74
N CYS A 40 1.30 -3.62 3.93
CA CYS A 40 1.66 -2.33 4.54
C CYS A 40 1.11 -1.09 3.81
N SER A 41 0.76 -1.21 2.53
CA SER A 41 0.17 -0.13 1.74
C SER A 41 -1.34 -0.02 1.94
N HIS A 42 -1.99 -1.03 2.53
CA HIS A 42 -3.42 -1.02 2.76
C HIS A 42 -3.82 -0.05 3.87
N LYS A 43 -4.95 0.62 3.65
CA LYS A 43 -5.57 1.62 4.50
C LYS A 43 -7.02 1.24 4.77
N PHE A 44 -7.64 1.97 5.67
CA PHE A 44 -9.08 1.82 5.92
C PHE A 44 -9.88 2.04 4.63
N GLY A 45 -10.75 1.10 4.28
CA GLY A 45 -11.56 1.09 3.07
C GLY A 45 -10.94 0.36 1.87
N ASP A 46 -9.64 0.01 1.93
CA ASP A 46 -9.00 -0.69 0.81
C ASP A 46 -9.57 -2.09 0.62
N SER A 47 -9.72 -2.51 -0.62
CA SER A 47 -10.19 -3.86 -0.95
C SER A 47 -9.20 -4.90 -0.45
N CYS A 48 -9.67 -5.95 0.20
CA CYS A 48 -8.84 -7.03 0.74
C CYS A 48 -9.41 -8.40 0.34
N LYS A 49 -8.55 -9.41 0.30
CA LYS A 49 -8.93 -10.80 0.04
C LYS A 49 -8.14 -11.74 0.94
N PHE A 50 -8.79 -12.76 1.47
CA PHE A 50 -8.14 -13.79 2.27
C PHE A 50 -8.75 -15.17 2.06
N TYR A 51 -8.00 -16.22 2.41
CA TYR A 51 -8.50 -17.59 2.40
C TYR A 51 -9.26 -17.92 3.69
N ASP A 52 -10.46 -18.47 3.55
CA ASP A 52 -11.23 -19.05 4.66
C ASP A 52 -11.80 -20.40 4.24
N ASN A 53 -11.45 -21.47 4.96
CA ASN A 53 -11.95 -22.82 4.70
C ASN A 53 -11.86 -23.28 3.22
N GLY A 54 -10.79 -22.89 2.51
CA GLY A 54 -10.56 -23.21 1.10
C GLY A 54 -11.27 -22.30 0.10
N ASN A 55 -11.99 -21.28 0.57
CA ASN A 55 -12.64 -20.26 -0.25
C ASN A 55 -11.86 -18.95 -0.18
N VAL A 56 -12.01 -18.13 -1.22
CA VAL A 56 -11.48 -16.76 -1.23
C VAL A 56 -12.60 -15.81 -0.82
N ILE A 57 -12.44 -15.19 0.35
CA ILE A 57 -13.34 -14.15 0.84
C ILE A 57 -12.79 -12.80 0.41
N SER A 58 -13.67 -11.94 -0.09
CA SER A 58 -13.34 -10.55 -0.46
C SER A 58 -14.07 -9.60 0.46
N GLY A 59 -13.42 -8.47 0.79
CA GLY A 59 -13.98 -7.48 1.69
C GLY A 59 -13.26 -6.15 1.59
N SER A 60 -13.39 -5.36 2.65
CA SER A 60 -12.69 -4.08 2.81
C SER A 60 -11.99 -4.01 4.15
N CYS A 61 -10.79 -3.42 4.18
CA CYS A 61 -10.03 -3.21 5.39
C CYS A 61 -10.77 -2.24 6.32
N GLY A 62 -11.19 -2.71 7.48
CA GLY A 62 -11.83 -1.92 8.53
C GLY A 62 -11.13 -2.10 9.87
N ASN A 63 -11.65 -1.44 10.91
CA ASN A 63 -11.08 -1.55 12.25
C ASN A 63 -11.61 -2.81 12.94
N GLY A 64 -10.74 -3.76 13.23
CA GLY A 64 -11.03 -5.04 13.89
C GLY A 64 -9.78 -5.59 14.58
N ASN A 65 -9.94 -6.49 15.56
CA ASN A 65 -8.82 -7.16 16.23
C ASN A 65 -7.63 -6.25 16.62
N GLY A 66 -7.93 -5.04 17.12
CA GLY A 66 -6.92 -4.04 17.51
C GLY A 66 -6.20 -3.30 16.37
N GLY A 67 -6.73 -3.28 15.15
CA GLY A 67 -6.16 -2.53 14.01
C GLY A 67 -6.87 -2.80 12.68
N LEU A 68 -6.17 -2.73 11.56
CA LEU A 68 -6.77 -2.97 10.25
C LEU A 68 -7.00 -4.48 10.02
N THR A 69 -8.24 -4.86 9.73
CA THR A 69 -8.69 -6.25 9.48
C THR A 69 -9.61 -6.25 8.26
N CYS A 70 -9.56 -7.30 7.44
CA CYS A 70 -10.46 -7.48 6.32
C CYS A 70 -11.88 -7.83 6.79
N LEU A 71 -12.83 -6.93 6.55
CA LEU A 71 -14.24 -7.10 6.89
C LEU A 71 -15.02 -7.49 5.62
N THR A 72 -15.78 -8.58 5.70
CA THR A 72 -16.68 -9.07 4.65
C THR A 72 -18.09 -8.55 4.82
#